data_AF-A0A9X9PYV5-F1
#
_entry.id   AF-A0A9X9PYV5-F1
#
_cell.length_a   1.000
_cell.length_b   1.000
_cell.length_c   1.000
_cell.angle_alpha   90.00
_cell.angle_beta   90.00
_cell.angle_gamma   90.00
#
_symmetry.space_group_name_H-M   'P 1'
#
loop_
_entity.id
_entity.type
_entity.pdbx_description
1 polymer ?
#
loop_
_entity_poly.entity_id
_entity_poly.type
_entity_poly.pdbx_seq_one_letter_code
_entity_poly.pdbx_strand_id
1 'polypeptide(L)'
;MTPPGRLYLLRVCSAPLLLLLGLLLALPPEAQGLPGVSISPSATGTAYHNPQKHFAPGTLKPAAHLIGDPSTQNSLRWRANTDRAFLRHGFSLSNNSLLVPTSGLYFVYSQVVFSGEGCFPKATP
;
A
#
# COMPACT_ATOMS: atom_id res chain seq x y z
N MET A 1 27.11 -40.74 -41.07
CA MET A 1 25.73 -40.77 -41.60
C MET A 1 24.78 -40.46 -40.45
N THR A 2 24.15 -39.29 -40.47
CA THR A 2 23.24 -38.78 -39.43
C THR A 2 21.82 -38.69 -39.99
N PRO A 3 20.76 -39.06 -39.25
CA PRO A 3 19.39 -38.89 -39.72
C PRO A 3 18.90 -37.45 -39.43
N PRO A 4 17.96 -36.90 -40.24
CA PRO A 4 17.40 -35.58 -39.99
C PRO A 4 16.20 -35.68 -39.04
N GLY A 5 16.30 -35.00 -37.88
CA GLY A 5 15.25 -34.93 -36.87
C GLY A 5 14.50 -33.59 -36.88
N ARG A 6 13.27 -33.61 -37.41
CA ARG A 6 12.13 -32.69 -37.25
C ARG A 6 12.32 -31.40 -36.44
N LEU A 7 12.12 -30.26 -37.11
CA LEU A 7 11.77 -28.98 -36.48
C LEU A 7 10.32 -29.01 -35.98
N TYR A 8 10.12 -28.90 -34.66
CA TYR A 8 8.81 -28.63 -34.07
C TYR A 8 8.56 -27.12 -34.09
N LEU A 9 7.62 -26.67 -34.94
CA LEU A 9 7.07 -25.33 -34.83
C LEU A 9 6.20 -25.27 -33.57
N LEU A 10 6.70 -24.60 -32.55
CA LEU A 10 5.95 -24.28 -31.33
C LEU A 10 4.77 -23.38 -31.74
N ARG A 11 3.58 -23.96 -31.83
CA ARG A 11 2.32 -23.25 -32.09
C ARG A 11 2.07 -22.34 -30.89
N VAL A 12 2.54 -21.09 -30.97
CA VAL A 12 2.26 -20.05 -29.98
C VAL A 12 0.74 -19.86 -29.97
N CYS A 13 0.09 -20.37 -28.93
CA CYS A 13 -1.35 -20.23 -28.74
C CYS A 13 -1.71 -18.75 -28.62
N SER A 14 -2.29 -18.19 -29.68
CA SER A 14 -2.76 -16.81 -29.82
C SER A 14 -3.93 -16.44 -28.90
N ALA A 15 -4.33 -17.33 -28.00
CA ALA A 15 -5.46 -17.16 -27.09
C ALA A 15 -5.34 -16.01 -26.07
N PRO A 16 -4.18 -15.73 -25.44
CA PRO A 16 -4.12 -14.72 -24.39
C PRO A 16 -4.19 -13.29 -24.95
N LEU A 17 -3.76 -13.08 -26.20
CA LEU A 17 -3.80 -11.76 -26.85
C LEU A 17 -5.22 -11.36 -27.28
N LEU A 18 -6.01 -12.33 -27.75
CA LEU A 18 -7.41 -12.09 -28.14
C LEU A 18 -8.32 -11.82 -26.93
N LEU A 19 -8.05 -12.47 -25.80
CA LEU A 19 -8.74 -12.20 -24.53
C LEU A 19 -8.49 -10.77 -24.03
N LEU A 20 -7.25 -10.27 -24.13
CA LEU A 20 -6.91 -8.91 -23.72
C LEU A 20 -7.59 -7.85 -24.60
N LEU A 21 -7.63 -8.08 -25.93
CA LEU A 21 -8.29 -7.17 -26.87
C LEU A 21 -9.81 -7.14 -26.68
N GLY A 22 -10.44 -8.28 -26.37
CA GLY A 22 -11.87 -8.36 -26.06
C GLY A 22 -12.26 -7.57 -24.81
N LEU A 23 -11.40 -7.54 -23.78
CA LEU A 23 -11.67 -6.77 -22.56
C LEU A 23 -11.61 -5.25 -22.78
N LEU A 24 -10.70 -4.76 -23.63
CA LEU A 24 -10.60 -3.33 -23.94
C LEU A 24 -11.81 -2.78 -24.70
N LEU A 25 -12.46 -3.62 -25.52
CA LEU A 25 -13.64 -3.23 -26.31
C LEU A 25 -14.95 -3.32 -25.53
N ALA A 26 -14.95 -3.92 -24.34
CA ALA A 26 -16.13 -4.09 -23.49
C ALA A 26 -16.36 -2.95 -22.49
N LEU A 27 -15.55 -1.88 -22.51
CA LEU A 27 -15.84 -0.68 -21.71
C LEU A 27 -16.95 0.14 -22.38
N PRO A 28 -18.11 0.36 -21.72
CA PRO A 28 -19.14 1.23 -22.25
C PRO A 28 -18.67 2.69 -22.23
N PRO A 29 -18.84 3.44 -23.34
CA PRO A 29 -18.63 4.88 -23.36
C PRO A 29 -19.88 5.57 -22.78
N GLU A 30 -19.87 5.87 -21.48
CA GLU A 30 -20.91 6.69 -20.86
C GLU A 30 -20.24 7.95 -20.26
N ALA A 31 -19.99 8.95 -21.10
CA ALA A 31 -20.89 10.03 -21.54
C ALA A 31 -20.93 11.17 -20.52
N GLN A 32 -20.30 12.29 -20.93
CA GLN A 32 -20.38 13.56 -20.26
C GLN A 32 -21.80 14.13 -20.39
N GLY A 33 -22.42 14.48 -19.25
CA GLY A 33 -23.66 15.23 -19.17
C GLY A 33 -23.60 16.22 -18.02
N LEU A 34 -23.56 17.51 -18.35
CA LEU A 34 -23.51 18.69 -17.47
C LEU A 34 -24.94 19.03 -16.93
N PRO A 35 -25.15 20.09 -16.13
CA PRO A 35 -25.83 20.07 -14.84
C PRO A 35 -27.27 20.63 -14.87
N GLY A 36 -28.01 20.39 -13.80
CA GLY A 36 -29.10 21.26 -13.40
C GLY A 36 -30.41 20.53 -13.14
N VAL A 37 -30.77 20.45 -11.86
CA VAL A 37 -32.07 20.89 -11.34
C VAL A 37 -31.96 20.84 -9.81
N SER A 38 -32.01 22.01 -9.20
CA SER A 38 -32.09 22.21 -7.76
C SER A 38 -33.52 21.91 -7.31
N ILE A 39 -33.71 20.91 -6.46
CA ILE A 39 -34.91 20.78 -5.64
C ILE A 39 -34.44 20.57 -4.21
N SER A 40 -34.51 21.65 -3.43
CA SER A 40 -34.38 21.64 -1.98
C SER A 40 -35.76 21.41 -1.37
N PRO A 41 -35.87 20.48 -0.41
CA PRO A 41 -36.77 20.68 0.72
C PRO A 41 -35.98 20.63 2.04
N SER A 42 -36.18 21.68 2.83
CA SER A 42 -35.74 21.82 4.21
C SER A 42 -36.02 20.59 5.08
N ALA A 43 -35.02 20.17 5.85
CA ALA A 43 -35.24 19.46 7.11
C ALA A 43 -34.12 19.80 8.11
N THR A 44 -34.55 20.38 9.22
CA THR A 44 -33.80 20.70 10.42
C THR A 44 -33.14 19.43 10.99
N GLY A 45 -31.82 19.43 11.01
CA GLY A 45 -31.02 18.49 11.79
C GLY A 45 -29.75 19.23 12.18
N THR A 46 -29.52 19.40 13.48
CA THR A 46 -28.21 19.81 14.01
C THR A 46 -27.23 18.68 13.71
N ALA A 47 -26.72 18.67 12.49
CA ALA A 47 -25.59 17.86 12.12
C ALA A 47 -24.41 18.37 12.94
N TYR A 48 -23.83 17.50 13.75
CA TYR A 48 -22.43 17.64 14.11
C TYR A 48 -21.66 17.67 12.79
N HIS A 49 -21.41 18.87 12.29
CA HIS A 49 -20.40 19.08 11.26
C HIS A 49 -19.09 18.72 11.92
N ASN A 50 -18.73 17.43 11.87
CA ASN A 50 -17.34 17.04 11.80
C ASN A 50 -16.79 17.88 10.64
N PRO A 51 -15.92 18.87 10.89
CA PRO A 51 -15.32 19.58 9.78
C PRO A 51 -14.54 18.52 9.04
N GLN A 52 -15.12 18.02 7.95
CA GLN A 52 -14.37 17.26 6.96
C GLN A 52 -13.25 18.20 6.60
N LYS A 53 -12.06 17.95 7.17
CA LYS A 53 -10.82 18.57 6.71
C LYS A 53 -10.73 18.13 5.27
N HIS A 54 -11.28 18.97 4.39
CA HIS A 54 -11.05 18.90 2.98
C HIS A 54 -9.54 19.04 2.84
N PHE A 55 -8.85 17.90 2.75
CA PHE A 55 -7.49 17.90 2.24
C PHE A 55 -7.60 18.57 0.88
N ALA A 56 -6.97 19.74 0.73
CA ALA A 56 -7.01 20.45 -0.53
C ALA A 56 -6.63 19.47 -1.64
N PRO A 57 -7.39 19.41 -2.75
CA PRO A 57 -7.04 18.56 -3.88
C PRO A 57 -5.56 18.79 -4.25
N GLY A 58 -4.74 17.75 -4.15
CA GLY A 58 -3.29 17.83 -4.40
C GLY A 58 -2.37 17.81 -3.17
N THR A 59 -2.89 17.86 -1.93
CA THR A 59 -2.01 17.66 -0.75
C THR A 59 -1.75 16.17 -0.53
N LEU A 60 -0.51 15.75 -0.78
CA LEU A 60 -0.09 14.37 -0.53
C LEU A 60 -0.05 14.10 0.98
N LYS A 61 -0.74 13.05 1.44
CA LYS A 61 -0.78 12.68 2.86
C LYS A 61 0.56 12.08 3.31
N PRO A 62 1.17 12.57 4.41
CA PRO A 62 2.35 11.92 4.99
C PRO A 62 2.05 10.47 5.35
N ALA A 63 2.93 9.56 4.96
CA ALA A 63 2.82 8.15 5.32
C ALA A 63 4.21 7.51 5.46
N ALA A 64 4.31 6.51 6.33
CA ALA A 64 5.50 5.72 6.51
C ALA A 64 5.13 4.25 6.76
N HIS A 65 5.99 3.35 6.30
CA HIS A 65 6.02 1.95 6.69
C HIS A 65 7.49 1.57 6.90
N LEU A 66 7.84 1.12 8.10
CA LEU A 66 9.20 0.76 8.47
C LEU A 66 9.28 -0.74 8.75
N ILE A 67 10.44 -1.32 8.52
CA ILE A 67 10.74 -2.70 8.91
C ILE A 67 11.92 -2.73 9.87
N GLY A 68 11.98 -3.77 10.70
CA GLY A 68 13.16 -4.06 11.52
C GLY A 68 14.32 -4.50 10.64
N ASP A 69 15.52 -4.02 10.94
CA ASP A 69 16.74 -4.36 10.22
C ASP A 69 17.25 -5.75 10.62
N PRO A 70 17.18 -6.76 9.73
CA PRO A 70 17.58 -8.12 10.06
C PRO A 70 19.09 -8.27 10.27
N SER A 71 19.92 -7.31 9.85
CA SER A 71 21.36 -7.33 10.15
C SER A 71 21.70 -6.99 11.59
N THR A 72 20.74 -6.54 12.40
CA THR A 72 20.94 -6.21 13.81
C THR A 72 20.48 -7.34 14.72
N GLN A 73 21.40 -7.98 15.45
CA GLN A 73 21.09 -9.15 16.28
C GLN A 73 20.50 -8.81 17.66
N ASN A 74 20.94 -7.72 18.29
CA ASN A 74 20.65 -7.44 19.71
C ASN A 74 19.87 -6.12 19.92
N SER A 75 19.36 -5.54 18.84
CA SER A 75 18.62 -4.27 18.92
C SER A 75 17.63 -4.20 17.77
N LEU A 76 16.47 -3.61 18.00
CA LEU A 76 15.54 -3.27 16.93
C LEU A 76 15.94 -1.94 16.30
N ARG A 77 16.52 -1.98 15.10
CA ARG A 77 16.73 -0.79 14.26
C ARG A 77 15.71 -0.73 13.15
N TRP A 78 14.98 0.37 13.04
CA TRP A 78 14.04 0.60 11.94
C TRP A 78 14.78 1.05 10.68
N ARG A 79 14.31 0.62 9.52
CA ARG A 79 14.78 1.10 8.21
C ARG A 79 13.62 1.25 7.22
N ALA A 80 13.85 2.05 6.17
CA ALA A 80 12.84 2.41 5.18
C ALA A 80 13.30 2.22 3.71
N ASN A 81 14.51 1.70 3.49
CA ASN A 81 15.18 1.67 2.19
C ASN A 81 15.21 0.28 1.54
N THR A 82 14.42 -0.67 2.04
CA THR A 82 14.37 -2.04 1.50
C THR A 82 12.93 -2.55 1.42
N ASP A 83 12.73 -3.58 0.60
CA ASP A 83 11.46 -4.31 0.49
C ASP A 83 10.28 -3.39 0.15
N ARG A 84 9.22 -3.42 0.96
CA ARG A 84 8.04 -2.54 0.85
C ARG A 84 8.04 -1.40 1.87
N ALA A 85 9.17 -1.17 2.55
CA ALA A 85 9.33 -0.06 3.49
C ALA A 85 9.41 1.27 2.72
N PHE A 86 8.90 2.35 3.33
CA PHE A 86 8.93 3.69 2.73
C PHE A 86 8.79 4.81 3.77
N LEU A 87 9.29 5.98 3.39
CA LEU A 87 9.01 7.28 3.99
C LEU A 87 8.47 8.19 2.88
N ARG A 88 7.29 8.80 3.07
CA ARG A 88 6.65 9.64 2.05
C ARG A 88 6.14 10.96 2.63
N HIS A 89 6.23 11.99 1.80
CA HIS A 89 5.64 13.32 2.01
C HIS A 89 5.99 13.92 3.38
N GLY A 90 7.28 13.91 3.73
CA GLY A 90 7.83 14.62 4.88
C GLY A 90 8.22 13.76 6.07
N PHE A 91 7.71 12.53 6.19
CA PHE A 91 8.21 11.62 7.23
C PHE A 91 9.71 11.36 7.06
N SER A 92 10.42 11.34 8.19
CA SER A 92 11.84 10.98 8.24
C SER A 92 12.14 10.11 9.45
N LEU A 93 13.26 9.40 9.41
CA LEU A 93 13.73 8.56 10.50
C LEU A 93 15.03 9.15 11.06
N SER A 94 15.05 9.44 12.36
CA SER A 94 16.25 9.94 13.06
C SER A 94 16.37 9.27 14.40
N ASN A 95 17.57 8.79 14.75
CA ASN A 95 17.84 8.11 16.02
C ASN A 95 16.80 7.02 16.36
N ASN A 96 16.46 6.19 15.36
CA ASN A 96 15.46 5.12 15.48
C ASN A 96 14.01 5.57 15.79
N SER A 97 13.71 6.85 15.59
CA SER A 97 12.40 7.45 15.86
C SER A 97 11.81 8.06 14.58
N LEU A 98 10.52 7.80 14.34
CA LEU A 98 9.78 8.36 13.21
C LEU A 98 9.40 9.81 13.53
N LEU A 99 9.88 10.76 12.72
CA LEU A 99 9.60 12.19 12.90
C LEU A 99 8.36 12.60 12.11
N VAL A 100 7.35 13.09 12.82
CA VAL A 100 6.08 13.56 12.25
C VAL A 100 6.27 14.93 11.60
N PRO A 101 5.94 15.12 10.31
CA PRO A 101 6.26 16.36 9.61
C PRO A 101 5.31 17.52 9.89
N THR A 102 4.06 17.24 10.26
CA THR A 102 3.02 18.26 10.47
C THR A 102 2.01 17.84 11.54
N SER A 103 1.40 18.80 12.24
CA SER A 103 0.34 18.50 13.22
C SER A 103 -0.89 17.88 12.56
N GLY A 104 -1.46 16.84 13.17
CA GLY A 104 -2.64 16.16 12.62
C GLY A 104 -3.00 14.89 13.36
N LEU A 105 -4.06 14.23 12.89
CA LEU A 105 -4.44 12.90 13.34
C LEU A 105 -3.73 11.87 12.46
N TYR A 106 -3.10 10.88 13.10
CA TYR A 106 -2.33 9.84 12.43
C TYR A 106 -2.82 8.46 12.88
N PHE A 107 -2.88 7.53 11.93
CA PHE A 107 -3.02 6.11 12.25
C PHE A 107 -1.62 5.52 12.45
N VAL A 108 -1.36 4.98 13.64
CA VAL A 108 -0.05 4.42 14.03
C VAL A 108 -0.23 2.94 14.35
N TYR A 109 0.62 2.09 13.77
CA TYR A 109 0.61 0.65 13.97
C TYR A 109 2.04 0.10 14.09
N SER A 110 2.18 -1.06 14.72
CA SER A 110 3.45 -1.80 14.82
C SER A 110 3.16 -3.29 15.05
N GLN A 111 4.04 -4.16 14.58
CA GLN A 111 3.99 -5.60 14.80
C GLN A 111 5.39 -6.13 15.08
N VAL A 112 5.49 -7.07 16.03
CA VAL A 112 6.70 -7.83 16.35
C VAL A 112 6.36 -9.30 16.50
N VAL A 113 7.31 -10.18 16.20
CA VAL A 113 7.18 -11.62 16.37
C VAL A 113 8.41 -12.10 17.13
N PHE A 114 8.20 -12.86 18.21
CA PHE A 114 9.27 -13.43 19.03
C PHE A 114 9.30 -14.95 18.85
N SER A 115 10.49 -15.54 18.99
CA SER A 115 10.71 -16.98 19.04
C SER A 115 11.81 -17.29 20.05
N GLY A 116 11.82 -18.49 20.60
CA GLY A 116 12.83 -18.95 21.54
C GLY A 116 12.73 -20.46 21.76
N GLU A 117 13.83 -21.05 22.22
CA GLU A 117 13.84 -22.41 22.77
C GLU A 117 13.53 -22.34 24.27
N GLY A 118 12.85 -23.34 24.83
CA GLY A 118 12.11 -23.27 26.10
C GLY A 118 12.84 -22.65 27.32
N CYS A 119 12.05 -22.27 28.33
CA CYS A 119 12.58 -21.66 29.55
C CYS A 119 13.21 -22.71 30.48
N PHE A 120 14.53 -22.68 30.65
CA PHE A 120 15.18 -23.48 31.67
C PHE A 120 15.16 -22.72 33.01
N PRO A 121 14.62 -23.32 34.09
CA PRO A 121 14.73 -22.73 35.41
C PRO A 121 16.21 -22.58 35.76
N LYS A 122 16.60 -21.37 36.19
CA LYS A 122 17.95 -21.12 36.68
C LYS A 122 18.14 -21.97 37.94
N ALA A 123 19.06 -22.94 37.90
CA ALA A 123 19.41 -23.70 39.09
C ALA A 123 19.92 -22.73 40.16
N THR A 124 19.18 -22.60 41.25
CA THR A 124 19.60 -21.84 42.42
C THR A 124 20.73 -22.64 43.10
N PRO A 125 21.89 -22.02 43.39
CA PRO A 125 22.97 -22.67 44.11
C PRO A 125 22.61 -22.99 45.57
#